data_AF-A0A800CLJ2-F1
#
_entry.id   AF-A0A800CLJ2-F1
#
_cell.length_a   1.000
_cell.length_b   1.000
_cell.length_c   1.000
_cell.angle_alpha   90.00
_cell.angle_beta   90.00
_cell.angle_gamma   90.00
#
_symmetry.space_group_name_H-M   'P 1'
#
loop_
_entity.id
_entity.type
_entity.pdbx_description
1 polymer ?
#
loop_
_entity_poly.entity_id
_entity_poly.type
_entity_poly.pdbx_seq_one_letter_code
_entity_poly.pdbx_strand_id
1 'polypeptide(L)'
;MRIIHVSQIIEAVARLCQEANFNLPQDVSRALKTALQREESELGREIIRQILENAEIAARERVPICQDCGMAVLFVEMGQDVRIEGGGL
;
A
#
# COMPACT_ATOMS: atom_id res chain seq x y z
N MET A 1 4.93 24.00 -20.74
CA MET A 1 5.96 23.74 -19.72
C MET A 1 5.37 23.80 -18.31
N ARG A 2 5.40 22.69 -17.56
CA ARG A 2 4.96 22.60 -16.17
C ARG A 2 6.18 22.31 -15.29
N ILE A 3 6.35 23.08 -14.22
CA ILE A 3 7.42 22.85 -13.24
C ILE A 3 6.85 22.06 -12.07
N ILE A 4 7.55 20.99 -11.66
CA ILE A 4 7.25 20.20 -10.46
C ILE A 4 8.48 20.26 -9.57
N HIS A 5 8.31 20.70 -8.34
CA HIS A 5 9.41 20.69 -7.38
C HIS A 5 9.58 19.28 -6.79
N VAL A 6 10.83 18.85 -6.58
CA VAL A 6 11.15 17.49 -6.09
C VAL A 6 10.46 17.15 -4.76
N SER A 7 10.19 18.14 -3.90
CA SER A 7 9.46 17.93 -2.64
C SER A 7 8.08 17.33 -2.85
N GLN A 8 7.37 17.71 -3.92
CA GLN A 8 6.05 17.16 -4.24
C GLN A 8 6.13 15.68 -4.62
N ILE A 9 7.21 15.28 -5.30
CA ILE A 9 7.46 13.89 -5.67
C ILE A 9 7.81 13.08 -4.41
N ILE A 10 8.69 13.61 -3.55
CA ILE A 10 9.06 12.98 -2.29
C ILE A 10 7.83 12.73 -1.41
N GLU A 11 7.00 13.75 -1.21
CA GLU A 11 5.77 13.64 -0.42
C GLU A 11 4.78 12.65 -1.03
N ALA A 12 4.62 12.66 -2.36
CA ALA A 12 3.74 11.71 -3.04
C ALA A 12 4.24 10.27 -2.89
N VAL A 13 5.52 10.00 -3.12
CA VAL A 13 6.09 8.66 -3.00
C VAL A 13 6.06 8.17 -1.54
N ALA A 14 6.40 9.03 -0.58
CA ALA A 14 6.34 8.68 0.84
C ALA A 14 4.92 8.29 1.26
N ARG A 15 3.92 9.08 0.86
CA ARG A 15 2.51 8.78 1.11
C ARG A 15 2.08 7.47 0.45
N LEU A 16 2.44 7.24 -0.82
CA LEU A 16 2.09 6.02 -1.55
C LEU A 16 2.71 4.78 -0.91
N CYS A 17 3.98 4.83 -0.49
CA CYS A 17 4.63 3.73 0.21
C CYS A 17 3.94 3.43 1.56
N GLN A 18 3.58 4.46 2.32
CA GLN A 18 2.83 4.30 3.57
C GLN A 18 1.45 3.68 3.31
N GLU A 19 0.69 4.21 2.37
CA GLU A 19 -0.64 3.70 2.03
C GLU A 19 -0.60 2.24 1.56
N ALA A 20 0.39 1.87 0.75
CA ALA A 20 0.57 0.50 0.26
C ALA A 20 0.94 -0.49 1.38
N ASN A 21 1.69 -0.04 2.41
CA ASN A 21 2.10 -0.91 3.51
C ASN A 21 1.08 -0.97 4.65
N PHE A 22 0.26 0.07 4.84
CA PHE A 22 -0.68 0.12 5.98
C PHE A 22 -2.07 -0.40 5.62
N ASN A 23 -2.47 -0.31 4.35
CA ASN A 23 -3.82 -0.64 3.93
C ASN A 23 -3.83 -1.86 3.03
N LEU A 24 -4.67 -2.84 3.40
CA LEU A 24 -5.00 -3.93 2.50
C LEU A 24 -5.95 -3.44 1.40
N PRO A 25 -5.69 -3.73 0.11
CA PRO A 25 -6.60 -3.37 -0.98
C PRO A 25 -8.03 -3.89 -0.76
N GLN A 26 -9.03 -3.10 -1.15
CA GLN A 26 -10.44 -3.41 -0.85
C GLN A 26 -10.94 -4.68 -1.53
N ASP A 27 -10.46 -4.96 -2.74
CA ASP A 27 -10.73 -6.20 -3.46
C ASP A 27 -10.16 -7.41 -2.71
N VAL A 28 -8.92 -7.33 -2.21
CA VAL A 28 -8.29 -8.37 -1.40
C VAL A 28 -9.04 -8.56 -0.06
N SER A 29 -9.39 -7.48 0.64
CA SER A 29 -10.18 -7.55 1.88
C SER A 29 -11.54 -8.23 1.66
N ARG A 30 -12.25 -7.89 0.57
CA ARG A 30 -13.52 -8.54 0.20
C ARG A 30 -13.33 -10.01 -0.14
N ALA A 31 -12.26 -10.35 -0.85
CA ALA A 31 -11.94 -11.74 -1.18
C ALA A 31 -11.69 -12.56 0.09
N LEU A 32 -10.91 -12.05 1.05
CA LEU A 32 -10.66 -12.71 2.34
C LEU A 32 -11.93 -12.88 3.17
N LYS A 33 -12.79 -11.84 3.25
CA LYS A 33 -14.09 -11.95 3.95
C LYS A 33 -15.00 -13.00 3.30
N THR A 34 -14.99 -13.09 1.98
CA THR A 34 -15.73 -14.12 1.24
C THR A 34 -15.15 -15.51 1.49
N ALA A 35 -13.82 -15.64 1.51
CA ALA A 35 -13.12 -16.89 1.80
C ALA A 35 -13.44 -17.37 3.21
N LEU A 36 -13.45 -16.47 4.22
CA LEU A 36 -13.80 -16.80 5.60
C LEU A 36 -15.19 -17.44 5.72
N GLN A 37 -16.16 -16.99 4.92
CA GLN A 37 -17.53 -17.55 4.93
C GLN A 37 -17.61 -18.93 4.27
N ARG A 38 -16.71 -19.24 3.35
CA ARG A 38 -16.73 -20.46 2.54
C ARG A 38 -15.77 -21.54 3.00
N GLU A 39 -14.75 -21.16 3.76
CA GLU A 39 -13.73 -22.07 4.27
C GLU A 39 -14.38 -23.14 5.16
N GLU A 40 -14.01 -24.40 4.96
CA GLU A 40 -14.54 -25.55 5.70
C GLU A 40 -13.64 -25.90 6.89
N SER A 41 -12.34 -25.64 6.77
CA SER A 41 -11.36 -25.87 7.83
C SER A 41 -11.49 -24.82 8.93
N GLU A 42 -11.75 -25.25 10.15
CA GLU A 42 -11.78 -24.36 11.33
C GLU A 42 -10.43 -23.64 11.54
N LEU A 43 -9.32 -24.34 11.31
CA LEU A 43 -7.99 -23.72 11.34
C LEU A 43 -7.84 -22.68 10.22
N GLY A 44 -8.33 -22.99 9.02
CA GLY A 44 -8.30 -22.06 7.88
C GLY A 44 -9.09 -20.77 8.17
N ARG A 45 -10.27 -20.89 8.76
CA ARG A 45 -11.09 -19.75 9.20
C ARG A 45 -10.36 -18.88 10.20
N GLU A 46 -9.69 -19.50 11.18
CA GLU A 46 -8.94 -18.76 12.19
C GLU A 46 -7.76 -17.99 11.58
N ILE A 47 -7.01 -18.60 10.66
CA ILE A 47 -5.91 -17.91 9.96
C ILE A 47 -6.44 -16.71 9.17
N ILE A 48 -7.54 -16.87 8.42
CA ILE A 48 -8.13 -15.76 7.66
C ILE A 48 -8.60 -14.63 8.59
N ARG A 49 -9.17 -14.96 9.75
CA ARG A 49 -9.57 -13.99 10.77
C ARG A 49 -8.37 -13.19 11.28
N GLN A 50 -7.26 -13.85 11.58
CA GLN A 50 -6.03 -13.19 12.03
C GLN A 50 -5.44 -12.28 10.95
N ILE A 51 -5.47 -12.67 9.68
CA ILE A 51 -5.02 -11.81 8.56
C ILE A 51 -5.88 -10.53 8.50
N LEU A 52 -7.20 -10.67 8.62
CA LEU A 52 -8.13 -9.52 8.61
C LEU A 52 -7.91 -8.61 9.82
N GLU A 53 -7.74 -9.17 11.02
CA GLU A 53 -7.45 -8.41 12.24
C GLU A 53 -6.12 -7.66 12.14
N ASN A 54 -5.05 -8.32 11.65
CA ASN A 54 -3.76 -7.69 11.42
C ASN A 54 -3.87 -6.53 10.42
N ALA A 55 -4.65 -6.68 9.35
CA ALA A 55 -4.89 -5.60 8.39
C ALA A 55 -5.60 -4.39 9.03
N GLU A 56 -6.56 -4.64 9.93
CA GLU A 56 -7.27 -3.59 10.67
C GLU A 56 -6.35 -2.85 11.65
N ILE A 57 -5.50 -3.59 12.37
CA ILE A 57 -4.48 -3.04 13.27
C ILE A 57 -3.49 -2.17 12.49
N ALA A 58 -2.93 -2.69 11.39
CA ALA A 58 -1.99 -1.99 10.53
C ALA A 58 -2.53 -0.63 10.04
N ALA A 59 -3.78 -0.63 9.55
CA ALA A 59 -4.42 0.58 9.07
C ALA A 59 -4.68 1.60 10.19
N ARG A 60 -5.15 1.13 11.35
CA ARG A 60 -5.49 1.98 12.51
C ARG A 60 -4.25 2.59 13.16
N GLU A 61 -3.22 1.78 13.35
CA GLU A 61 -2.00 2.17 14.09
C GLU A 61 -0.93 2.75 13.16
N ARG A 62 -1.18 2.76 11.84
CA ARG A 62 -0.27 3.29 10.82
C ARG A 62 1.09 2.58 10.86
N VAL A 63 1.03 1.26 10.98
CA VAL A 63 2.20 0.36 10.97
C VAL A 63 2.12 -0.59 9.77
N PRO A 64 3.26 -1.08 9.25
CA PRO A 64 3.25 -2.03 8.13
C PRO A 64 2.45 -3.29 8.45
N ILE A 65 1.63 -3.75 7.50
CA ILE A 65 0.87 -4.99 7.61
C ILE A 65 1.77 -6.24 7.63
N CYS A 66 3.01 -6.11 7.13
CA CYS A 66 4.02 -7.16 7.11
C CYS A 66 5.38 -6.62 7.56
N GLN A 67 6.18 -7.47 8.19
CA GLN A 67 7.57 -7.13 8.55
C GLN A 67 8.44 -6.88 7.31
N ASP A 68 8.20 -7.62 6.22
CA ASP A 68 8.84 -7.38 4.94
C ASP A 68 8.01 -6.39 4.12
N CYS A 69 8.50 -5.15 4.00
CA CYS A 69 7.87 -4.08 3.24
C CYS A 69 8.18 -4.14 1.73
N GLY A 70 8.94 -5.16 1.29
CA GLY A 70 9.28 -5.37 -0.11
C GLY A 70 10.22 -4.30 -0.69
N MET A 71 10.14 -4.13 -2.01
CA MET A 71 10.96 -3.21 -2.80
C MET A 71 10.09 -2.20 -3.53
N ALA A 72 10.47 -0.92 -3.49
CA ALA A 72 9.78 0.14 -4.22
C ALA A 72 10.06 0.03 -5.72
N VAL A 73 9.03 -0.32 -6.49
CA VAL A 73 9.06 -0.33 -7.96
C VAL A 73 8.11 0.76 -8.45
N LEU A 74 8.64 1.74 -9.17
CA LEU A 74 7.88 2.88 -9.67
C LEU A 74 7.76 2.82 -11.19
N PHE A 75 6.53 2.92 -11.68
CA PHE A 75 6.24 3.19 -13.08
C PHE A 75 5.90 4.67 -13.21
N VAL A 76 6.69 5.42 -13.98
CA VAL A 76 6.55 6.87 -14.10
C VAL A 76 6.22 7.21 -15.54
N GLU A 77 5.07 7.84 -15.74
CA GLU A 77 4.73 8.52 -16.98
C GLU A 77 4.95 10.03 -16.77
N MET A 78 5.82 10.63 -17.58
CA MET A 78 6.16 12.04 -17.48
C MET A 78 5.90 12.72 -18.82
N GLY A 79 5.09 13.78 -18.80
CA GLY A 79 4.83 14.60 -19.99
C GLY A 79 6.12 15.28 -20.47
N GLN A 80 6.26 15.42 -21.79
CA GLN A 80 7.47 15.97 -22.43
C GLN A 80 7.81 17.40 -21.96
N ASP A 81 6.80 18.18 -21.59
CA ASP A 81 6.92 19.56 -21.12
C ASP A 81 7.04 19.69 -19.59
N VAL A 82 7.26 18.59 -18.86
CA VAL A 82 7.47 18.61 -17.41
C VAL A 82 8.94 18.81 -17.09
N ARG A 83 9.23 19.78 -16.22
CA ARG A 83 10.56 20.02 -15.66
C ARG A 83 10.53 19.77 -14.15
N ILE A 84 11.47 18.97 -13.66
CA ILE A 84 11.68 18.75 -12.22
C ILE A 84 12.75 19.73 -11.73
N GLU A 85 12.49 20.42 -10.63
CA GLU A 85 13.42 21.38 -10.02
C GLU A 85 13.68 21.06 -8.55
N GLY A 86 14.82 21.54 -8.04
CA GLY A 86 15.25 21.34 -6.65
C GLY A 86 15.87 19.98 -6.34
N GLY A 87 16.07 19.12 -7.36
CA GLY A 87 16.81 17.87 -7.24
C GLY A 87 18.33 18.07 -7.22
N GLY A 88 19.06 17.08 -6.69
CA GLY A 88 20.52 17.07 -6.60
C GLY A 88 21.23 16.21 -7.64
N LEU A 89 20.51 15.75 -8.67
CA LEU A 89 20.99 14.92 -9.78
C LEU A 89 20.71 15.60 -11.11
#